data_AF-A0A357F9Z0-F1
#
_entry.id   AF-A0A357F9Z0-F1
#
_cell.length_a   1.000
_cell.length_b   1.000
_cell.length_c   1.000
_cell.angle_alpha   90.00
_cell.angle_beta   90.00
_cell.angle_gamma   90.00
#
_symmetry.space_group_name_H-M   'P 1'
#
loop_
_entity.id
_entity.type
_entity.pdbx_description
1 polymer ?
#
loop_
_entity_poly.entity_id
_entity_poly.type
_entity_poly.pdbx_seq_one_letter_code
_entity_poly.pdbx_strand_id
1 'polypeptide(L)' 'NSPAIAGQHDWYIVRQLQNFKKGIRGSDAGDTYGQQMSPMAMTLVDDTTINNVAAYISTFK' A
#
# COMPACT_ATOMS: atom_id res chain seq x y z
N ASN A 1 -0.28 1.34 15.20
CA ASN A 1 1.13 1.28 14.76
C ASN A 1 1.12 1.18 13.25
N SER A 2 1.88 2.03 12.55
CA SER A 2 1.99 1.99 11.09
C SER A 2 3.44 2.16 10.69
N PRO A 3 3.92 1.46 9.64
CA PRO A 3 5.30 1.62 9.18
C PRO A 3 5.50 3.00 8.56
N ALA A 4 6.72 3.54 8.69
CA ALA A 4 7.12 4.72 7.93
C ALA A 4 7.13 4.39 6.42
N ILE A 5 6.60 5.31 5.62
CA ILE A 5 6.56 5.20 4.15
C ILE A 5 7.40 6.29 3.46
N ALA A 6 7.77 7.34 4.18
CA ALA A 6 8.71 8.36 3.68
C ALA A 6 10.09 7.74 3.44
N GLY A 7 10.74 8.13 2.34
CA GLY A 7 12.03 7.58 1.91
C GLY A 7 11.99 6.14 1.37
N GLN A 8 10.82 5.51 1.27
CA GLN A 8 10.69 4.18 0.66
C GLN A 8 10.66 4.28 -0.88
N HIS A 9 11.20 3.25 -1.55
CA HIS A 9 11.18 3.19 -3.01
C HIS A 9 9.75 3.08 -3.56
N ASP A 10 9.48 3.83 -4.62
CA ASP A 10 8.22 3.85 -5.37
C ASP A 10 7.75 2.44 -5.78
N TRP A 11 8.62 1.64 -6.40
CA TRP A 11 8.31 0.27 -6.84
C TRP A 11 7.85 -0.61 -5.67
N TYR A 12 8.41 -0.39 -4.47
CA TYR A 12 8.04 -1.14 -3.30
C TYR A 12 6.64 -0.73 -2.82
N ILE A 13 6.35 0.57 -2.77
CA ILE A 13 5.03 1.08 -2.41
C ILE A 13 3.95 0.54 -3.37
N VAL A 14 4.19 0.62 -4.69
CA VAL A 14 3.30 0.04 -5.71
C VAL A 14 3.04 -1.44 -5.44
N ARG A 15 4.11 -2.23 -5.25
CA ARG A 15 3.99 -3.67 -4.97
C ARG A 15 3.18 -3.95 -3.72
N GLN A 16 3.37 -3.18 -2.64
CA GLN A 16 2.62 -3.38 -1.40
C GLN A 16 1.14 -3.04 -1.55
N LEU A 17 0.80 -1.94 -2.22
CA LEU A 17 -0.58 -1.56 -2.50
C LEU A 17 -1.29 -2.63 -3.34
N GLN A 18 -0.62 -3.16 -4.36
CA GLN A 18 -1.14 -4.28 -5.15
C GLN A 18 -1.31 -5.56 -4.32
N ASN A 19 -0.38 -5.87 -3.42
CA ASN A 19 -0.48 -7.03 -2.53
C ASN A 19 -1.65 -6.92 -1.55
N PHE A 20 -1.90 -5.74 -0.99
CA PHE A 20 -3.08 -5.49 -0.15
C PHE A 20 -4.38 -5.64 -0.96
N LYS A 21 -4.45 -5.05 -2.15
CA LYS A 21 -5.62 -5.17 -3.05
C LYS A 21 -5.91 -6.63 -3.44
N LYS A 22 -4.86 -7.44 -3.63
CA LYS A 22 -4.96 -8.88 -3.97
C LYS A 22 -5.14 -9.80 -2.76
N GLY A 23 -5.13 -9.27 -1.54
CA GLY A 23 -5.18 -10.07 -0.31
C GLY A 23 -3.93 -10.94 -0.09
N ILE A 24 -2.81 -10.66 -0.76
CA ILE A 24 -1.51 -11.31 -0.52
C ILE A 24 -0.90 -10.81 0.80
N ARG A 25 -1.20 -9.56 1.17
CA ARG A 25 -0.81 -8.93 2.44
C ARG A 25 -2.06 -8.44 3.16
N GLY A 26 -2.07 -8.46 4.49
CA GLY A 26 -3.23 -8.00 5.28
C GLY A 26 -4.41 -8.97 5.29
N SER A 27 -4.22 -10.23 4.89
CA SER A 27 -5.23 -11.29 4.93
C SER A 27 -5.01 -12.31 6.06
N ASP A 28 -3.81 -12.34 6.66
CA ASP A 28 -3.51 -13.18 7.80
C ASP A 28 -4.26 -12.67 9.05
N ALA A 29 -4.84 -13.58 9.83
CA ALA A 29 -5.57 -13.28 11.05
C ALA A 29 -4.69 -12.57 12.12
N GLY A 30 -3.38 -12.81 12.12
CA GLY A 30 -2.42 -12.15 13.00
C GLY A 30 -1.95 -10.77 12.50
N ASP A 31 -2.22 -10.39 11.25
CA ASP A 31 -1.80 -9.12 10.65
C ASP A 31 -2.86 -8.03 10.83
N THR A 32 -3.22 -7.72 12.08
CA THR A 32 -4.28 -6.74 12.41
C THR A 32 -4.05 -5.37 11.75
N TYR A 33 -2.79 -4.94 11.63
CA TYR A 33 -2.47 -3.65 10.99
C TYR A 33 -2.50 -3.75 9.46
N GLY A 34 -2.09 -4.86 8.86
CA GLY A 34 -2.22 -5.07 7.43
C GLY A 34 -3.69 -5.20 7.00
N GLN A 35 -4.55 -5.78 7.83
CA GLN A 35 -5.99 -5.87 7.58
C GLN A 35 -6.64 -4.49 7.42
N GLN A 36 -6.12 -3.46 8.11
CA GLN A 36 -6.60 -2.08 7.95
C GLN A 36 -6.30 -1.52 6.56
N MET A 37 -5.25 -1.99 5.89
CA MET A 37 -4.84 -1.51 4.56
C MET A 37 -5.61 -2.18 3.42
N SER A 38 -6.17 -3.38 3.62
CA SER A 38 -6.99 -4.08 2.61
C SER A 38 -8.14 -3.22 2.06
N PRO A 39 -9.07 -2.68 2.89
CA PRO A 39 -10.15 -1.84 2.39
C PRO A 39 -9.64 -0.55 1.74
N MET A 40 -8.53 0.02 2.23
CA MET A 40 -7.92 1.23 1.65
C MET A 40 -7.35 0.95 0.26
N ALA A 41 -6.65 -0.17 0.07
CA ALA A 41 -6.10 -0.56 -1.23
C ALA A 41 -7.20 -0.88 -2.26
N MET A 42 -8.38 -1.34 -1.81
CA MET A 42 -9.53 -1.58 -2.68
C MET A 42 -10.09 -0.28 -3.29
N THR A 43 -9.93 0.87 -2.64
CA THR A 43 -10.35 2.18 -3.17
C THR A 43 -9.51 2.66 -4.37
N LEU A 44 -8.30 2.12 -4.54
CA LEU A 44 -7.42 2.47 -5.65
C LEU A 44 -7.91 1.73 -6.90
N VAL A 45 -8.61 2.46 -7.78
CA VAL A 45 -9.44 1.86 -8.83
C VAL A 45 -8.63 1.08 -9.87
N ASP A 46 -7.48 1.62 -10.26
CA ASP A 46 -6.61 1.09 -11.30
C ASP A 46 -5.11 1.27 -10.96
N ASP A 47 -4.24 0.71 -11.81
CA ASP A 47 -2.78 0.81 -11.64
C ASP A 47 -2.28 2.26 -11.76
N THR A 48 -2.95 3.10 -12.56
CA THR A 48 -2.63 4.53 -12.68
C THR A 48 -2.78 5.23 -11.32
N THR A 49 -3.87 4.96 -10.60
CA THR A 49 -4.14 5.51 -9.27
C THR A 49 -3.09 5.03 -8.26
N ILE A 50 -2.72 3.75 -8.32
CA ILE A 50 -1.67 3.17 -7.46
C ILE A 50 -0.32 3.86 -7.70
N ASN A 51 0.08 4.01 -8.96
CA ASN A 51 1.35 4.65 -9.34
C ASN A 51 1.38 6.12 -8.93
N ASN A 52 0.27 6.86 -9.09
CA ASN A 52 0.17 8.25 -8.65
C ASN A 52 0.34 8.41 -7.14
N VAL A 53 -0.25 7.50 -6.35
CA VAL A 53 -0.08 7.50 -4.89
C VAL A 53 1.37 7.22 -4.52
N ALA A 54 2.01 6.23 -5.15
CA ALA A 54 3.41 5.92 -4.91
C ALA A 54 4.34 7.09 -5.28
N ALA A 55 4.09 7.75 -6.42
CA ALA A 55 4.82 8.93 -6.85
C ALA A 55 4.62 10.13 -5.91
N TYR A 56 3.43 10.28 -5.31
CA TYR A 56 3.20 11.31 -4.30
C TYR A 56 3.96 11.00 -2.99
N ILE A 57 3.91 9.75 -2.52
CA ILE A 57 4.61 9.32 -1.29
C ILE A 57 6.12 9.50 -1.42
N SER A 58 6.69 9.28 -2.61
CA SER A 58 8.14 9.46 -2.83
C SER A 58 8.61 10.90 -2.70
N THR A 59 7.70 11.88 -2.69
CA THR A 59 8.02 13.29 -2.40
C THR A 59 8.23 13.56 -0.91
N PHE A 60 7.84 12.63 -0.03
CA PHE A 60 8.00 12.76 1.41
C PHE A 60 9.45 12.45 1.81
N LYS A 61 10.05 13.41 2.53
CA LYS A 61 11.41 13.32 3.08
C LYS A 61 11.41 12.66 4.45
#